data_AF-A0A9D2BYY7-F1
#
_entry.id   AF-A0A9D2BYY7-F1
#
_cell.length_a   1.000
_cell.length_b   1.000
_cell.length_c   1.000
_cell.angle_alpha   90.00
_cell.angle_beta   90.00
_cell.angle_gamma   90.00
#
_symmetry.space_group_name_H-M   'P 1'
#
loop_
_entity.id
_entity.type
_entity.pdbx_description
1 polymer ?
#
loop_
_entity_poly.entity_id
_entity_poly.type
_entity_poly.pdbx_seq_one_letter_code
_entity_poly.pdbx_strand_id
1 'polypeptide(L)'
;MRNLKRALSMALAAIMVLGLMVVGASATSYEDFTDKDEIKNKEAVNTMVSLGVISGKEDGSYYAPADSLTRAEACTLIARMLGGGKDPVLGSNIKSNFTDTKGHWAETYIAYCANLGIIVGVGDGSFNPDGTLTGTAAAK
;
A
#
# COMPACT_ATOMS: atom_id res chain seq x y z
N MET A 1 -0.27 -30.66 -47.95
CA MET A 1 -0.45 -29.23 -47.56
C MET A 1 -1.58 -28.97 -46.57
N ARG A 2 -2.74 -29.67 -46.61
CA ARG A 2 -3.84 -29.47 -45.65
C ARG A 2 -3.47 -29.76 -44.18
N ASN A 3 -2.69 -30.81 -43.94
CA ASN A 3 -2.32 -31.26 -42.59
C ASN A 3 -1.24 -30.33 -41.97
N LEU A 4 -0.34 -29.81 -42.81
CA LEU A 4 0.70 -28.85 -42.43
C LEU A 4 0.09 -27.51 -42.00
N LYS A 5 -0.93 -27.01 -42.72
CA LYS A 5 -1.66 -25.79 -42.33
C LYS A 5 -2.40 -25.95 -40.99
N ARG A 6 -2.92 -27.15 -40.69
CA ARG A 6 -3.55 -27.47 -39.41
C ARG A 6 -2.53 -27.55 -38.27
N ALA A 7 -1.38 -28.18 -38.51
CA ALA A 7 -0.29 -28.25 -37.53
C ALA A 7 0.28 -26.86 -37.21
N LEU A 8 0.47 -26.00 -38.23
CA LEU A 8 0.97 -24.64 -38.03
C LEU A 8 -0.02 -23.76 -37.25
N SER A 9 -1.33 -23.92 -37.52
CA SER A 9 -2.38 -23.21 -36.78
C SER A 9 -2.46 -23.63 -35.31
N MET A 10 -2.34 -24.94 -35.02
CA MET A 10 -2.28 -25.41 -33.63
C MET A 10 -1.01 -24.95 -32.91
N ALA A 11 0.13 -24.88 -33.60
CA ALA A 11 1.36 -24.33 -33.02
C ALA A 11 1.22 -22.84 -32.70
N LEU A 12 0.61 -22.04 -33.58
CA LEU A 12 0.37 -20.62 -33.34
C LEU A 12 -0.60 -20.39 -32.18
N ALA A 13 -1.67 -21.19 -32.10
CA ALA A 13 -2.61 -21.14 -30.99
C ALA A 13 -1.95 -21.51 -29.64
N ALA A 14 -1.09 -22.54 -29.63
CA ALA A 14 -0.32 -22.91 -28.44
C ALA A 14 0.64 -21.80 -28.00
N ILE A 15 1.30 -21.12 -28.95
CA ILE A 15 2.20 -19.98 -28.65
C ILE A 15 1.40 -18.80 -28.08
N MET A 16 0.20 -18.52 -28.60
CA MET A 16 -0.65 -17.45 -28.06
C MET A 16 -1.17 -17.78 -26.65
N VAL A 17 -1.50 -19.05 -26.37
CA VAL A 17 -1.91 -19.48 -25.03
C VAL A 17 -0.75 -19.41 -24.03
N LEU A 18 0.48 -19.74 -24.47
CA LEU A 18 1.68 -19.59 -23.64
C LEU A 18 2.04 -18.12 -23.39
N GLY A 19 1.77 -17.21 -24.34
CA GLY A 19 1.95 -15.76 -24.16
C GLY A 19 0.94 -15.09 -23.21
N LEU A 20 -0.18 -15.76 -22.91
CA LEU A 20 -1.17 -15.31 -21.91
C LEU A 20 -0.81 -15.77 -20.49
N MET A 21 0.19 -16.64 -20.33
CA MET A 21 0.82 -16.88 -19.02
C MET A 21 1.81 -15.75 -18.72
N VAL A 22 1.32 -14.51 -18.69
CA VAL A 22 1.98 -13.50 -17.88
C VAL A 22 1.78 -13.98 -16.45
N VAL A 23 2.83 -14.59 -15.90
CA VAL A 23 2.91 -14.87 -14.49
C VAL A 23 2.76 -13.51 -13.84
N GLY A 24 1.61 -13.28 -13.18
CA GLY A 24 1.46 -12.20 -12.23
C GLY A 24 2.45 -12.47 -11.11
N ALA A 25 3.69 -12.06 -11.32
CA ALA A 25 4.76 -12.15 -10.37
C ALA A 25 4.35 -11.35 -9.12
N SER A 26 4.45 -12.02 -7.97
CA SER A 26 4.54 -11.42 -6.64
C SER A 26 3.40 -10.48 -6.22
N ALA A 27 2.16 -10.98 -6.19
CA ALA A 27 1.22 -10.47 -5.18
C ALA A 27 1.62 -11.13 -3.85
N THR A 28 2.20 -10.36 -2.92
CA THR A 28 2.42 -10.84 -1.55
C THR A 28 1.06 -11.30 -1.02
N SER A 29 0.99 -12.53 -0.54
CA SER A 29 -0.20 -13.06 0.13
C SER A 29 -0.08 -12.77 1.62
N TYR A 30 -1.22 -12.65 2.32
CA TYR A 30 -1.20 -12.60 3.78
C TYR A 30 -0.52 -13.85 4.39
N GLU A 31 -0.55 -14.97 3.66
CA GLU A 31 0.07 -16.23 4.07
C GLU A 31 1.60 -16.17 4.14
N ASP A 32 2.19 -15.16 3.48
CA ASP A 32 3.65 -14.97 3.41
C ASP A 32 4.18 -14.21 4.64
N PHE A 33 3.30 -13.65 5.46
CA PHE A 33 3.68 -12.95 6.69
C PHE A 33 4.08 -13.95 7.79
N THR A 34 5.22 -13.70 8.43
CA THR A 34 5.75 -14.59 9.50
C THR A 34 4.95 -14.50 10.79
N ASP A 35 4.23 -13.40 11.00
CA ASP A 35 3.39 -13.07 12.15
C ASP A 35 1.88 -13.28 11.89
N LYS A 36 1.52 -14.03 10.83
CA LYS A 36 0.12 -14.22 10.40
C LYS A 36 -0.81 -14.78 11.48
N ASP A 37 -0.27 -15.54 12.42
CA ASP A 37 -1.05 -16.14 13.51
C ASP A 37 -1.45 -15.11 14.58
N GLU A 38 -0.77 -13.97 14.65
CA GLU A 38 -1.12 -12.85 15.53
C GLU A 38 -2.26 -11.98 14.96
N ILE A 39 -2.57 -12.15 13.66
CA ILE A 39 -3.63 -11.41 12.98
C ILE A 39 -5.00 -11.89 13.43
N LYS A 40 -5.71 -11.04 14.16
CA LYS A 40 -7.10 -11.29 14.57
C LYS A 40 -8.08 -11.16 13.40
N ASN A 41 -7.95 -10.11 12.60
CA ASN A 41 -8.89 -9.78 11.51
C ASN A 41 -8.34 -10.23 10.15
N LYS A 42 -8.25 -11.55 9.93
CA LYS A 42 -7.60 -12.15 8.75
C LYS A 42 -8.21 -11.71 7.42
N GLU A 43 -9.54 -11.65 7.32
CA GLU A 43 -10.22 -11.24 6.09
C GLU A 43 -9.93 -9.78 5.71
N ALA A 44 -9.93 -8.89 6.70
CA ALA A 44 -9.61 -7.48 6.50
C ALA A 44 -8.16 -7.30 6.03
N VAL A 45 -7.21 -7.98 6.69
CA VAL A 45 -5.79 -7.91 6.29
C VAL A 45 -5.60 -8.50 4.90
N ASN A 46 -6.18 -9.66 4.61
CA ASN A 46 -6.09 -10.27 3.28
C ASN A 46 -6.63 -9.35 2.18
N THR A 47 -7.74 -8.66 2.44
CA THR A 47 -8.31 -7.68 1.49
C THR A 47 -7.35 -6.51 1.27
N MET A 48 -6.79 -5.94 2.34
CA MET A 48 -5.89 -4.79 2.27
C MET A 48 -4.53 -5.12 1.63
N VAL A 49 -4.05 -6.35 1.82
CA VAL A 49 -2.86 -6.91 1.15
C VAL A 49 -3.15 -7.14 -0.33
N SER A 50 -4.30 -7.74 -0.67
CA SER A 50 -4.72 -7.95 -2.06
C SER A 50 -4.92 -6.63 -2.80
N LEU A 51 -5.37 -5.60 -2.09
CA LEU A 51 -5.48 -4.25 -2.60
C LEU A 51 -4.13 -3.52 -2.65
N GLY A 52 -3.01 -4.10 -2.21
CA GLY A 52 -1.69 -3.46 -2.23
C GLY A 52 -1.50 -2.31 -1.23
N VAL A 53 -2.48 -2.07 -0.36
CA VAL A 53 -2.41 -1.02 0.66
C VAL A 53 -1.41 -1.40 1.75
N ILE A 54 -1.47 -2.67 2.16
CA ILE A 54 -0.56 -3.25 3.13
C ILE A 54 0.45 -4.08 2.35
N SER A 55 1.68 -3.60 2.34
CA SER A 55 2.87 -4.37 2.06
C SER A 55 3.52 -4.62 3.42
N GLY A 56 3.97 -5.84 3.71
CA GLY A 56 4.86 -6.06 4.86
C GLY A 56 6.11 -5.18 4.74
N LYS A 57 7.06 -5.31 5.67
CA LYS A 57 8.37 -4.66 5.50
C LYS A 57 9.03 -5.06 4.17
N GLU A 58 10.08 -4.35 3.74
CA GLU A 58 10.76 -4.58 2.44
C GLU A 58 11.19 -6.05 2.22
N ASP A 59 11.36 -6.82 3.30
CA ASP A 59 11.70 -8.24 3.31
C ASP A 59 10.48 -9.18 3.28
N GLY A 60 9.26 -8.64 3.24
CA GLY A 60 7.99 -9.37 3.29
C GLY A 60 7.68 -10.03 4.63
N SER A 61 8.53 -9.87 5.65
CA SER A 61 8.52 -10.76 6.81
C SER A 61 7.56 -10.33 7.92
N TYR A 62 7.32 -9.02 8.09
CA TYR A 62 6.68 -8.49 9.29
C TYR A 62 5.57 -7.48 8.98
N TYR A 63 4.37 -7.72 9.52
CA TYR A 63 3.22 -6.80 9.49
C TYR A 63 3.02 -6.08 10.83
N ALA A 64 3.56 -6.61 11.93
CA ALA A 64 3.46 -6.08 13.29
C ALA A 64 2.00 -5.79 13.73
N PRO A 65 1.06 -6.75 13.62
CA PRO A 65 -0.37 -6.50 13.83
C PRO A 65 -0.73 -6.00 15.24
N ALA A 66 0.13 -6.24 16.24
CA ALA A 66 -0.06 -5.81 17.62
C ALA A 66 0.57 -4.44 17.93
N ASP A 67 1.42 -3.92 17.04
CA ASP A 67 2.11 -2.65 17.26
C ASP A 67 1.18 -1.48 16.98
N SER A 68 1.40 -0.38 17.71
CA SER A 68 0.67 0.85 17.45
C SER A 68 1.33 1.60 16.29
N LEU A 69 0.52 1.96 15.30
CA LEU A 69 0.96 2.79 14.19
C LEU A 69 1.30 4.21 14.67
N THR A 70 2.32 4.81 14.06
CA THR A 70 2.54 6.26 14.15
C THR A 70 1.55 7.01 13.26
N ARG A 71 1.39 8.30 13.53
CA ARG A 71 0.54 9.18 12.71
C ARG A 71 1.07 9.34 11.29
N ALA A 72 2.39 9.32 11.11
CA ALA A 72 3.05 9.34 9.79
C ALA A 72 2.75 8.08 8.99
N GLU A 73 2.92 6.90 9.60
CA GLU A 73 2.61 5.62 8.94
C GLU A 73 1.14 5.53 8.54
N ALA A 74 0.23 6.00 9.39
CA ALA A 74 -1.20 6.07 9.08
C ALA A 74 -1.47 6.94 7.83
N CYS A 75 -0.80 8.08 7.68
CA CYS A 75 -0.93 8.92 6.48
C CYS A 75 -0.44 8.18 5.23
N THR A 76 0.63 7.39 5.33
CA THR A 76 1.15 6.63 4.18
C THR A 76 0.18 5.52 3.76
N LEU A 77 -0.46 4.84 4.72
CA LEU A 77 -1.50 3.85 4.45
C LEU A 77 -2.70 4.49 3.76
N ILE A 78 -3.21 5.61 4.30
CA ILE A 78 -4.32 6.36 3.70
C ILE A 78 -3.95 6.81 2.27
N ALA A 79 -2.76 7.35 2.07
CA ALA A 79 -2.32 7.80 0.77
C ALA A 79 -2.25 6.64 -0.26
N ARG A 80 -1.78 5.45 0.15
CA ARG A 80 -1.81 4.23 -0.69
C ARG A 80 -3.23 3.75 -0.97
N MET A 81 -4.13 3.82 0.02
CA MET A 81 -5.56 3.50 -0.20
C MET A 81 -6.17 4.38 -1.27
N LEU A 82 -5.94 5.69 -1.19
CA LEU A 82 -6.44 6.66 -2.16
C LEU A 82 -5.76 6.52 -3.53
N GLY A 83 -4.50 6.07 -3.55
CA GLY A 83 -3.77 5.69 -4.76
C GLY A 83 -4.20 4.35 -5.37
N GLY A 84 -5.25 3.70 -4.83
CA GLY A 84 -5.74 2.42 -5.34
C GLY A 84 -4.75 1.27 -5.11
N GLY A 85 -4.05 1.28 -3.98
CA GLY A 85 -3.10 0.22 -3.63
C GLY A 85 -1.67 0.43 -4.09
N LYS A 86 -1.37 1.62 -4.62
CA LYS A 86 -0.03 1.97 -5.09
C LYS A 86 0.45 3.18 -4.33
N ASP A 87 1.76 3.27 -4.21
CA ASP A 87 2.38 4.47 -3.67
C ASP A 87 2.04 5.67 -4.59
N PRO A 88 1.28 6.67 -4.11
CA PRO A 88 0.89 7.77 -4.96
C PRO A 88 2.10 8.60 -5.37
N VAL A 89 2.11 9.07 -6.62
CA VAL A 89 3.13 10.02 -7.09
C VAL A 89 2.79 11.40 -6.53
N LEU A 90 3.29 11.67 -5.32
CA LEU A 90 3.09 12.93 -4.63
C LEU A 90 4.17 13.91 -5.11
N GLY A 91 3.76 14.95 -5.86
CA GLY A 91 4.69 15.96 -6.37
C GLY A 91 5.38 16.72 -5.24
N SER A 92 6.62 17.14 -5.46
CA SER A 92 7.47 17.86 -4.49
C SER A 92 6.95 19.26 -4.08
N ASN A 93 5.84 19.70 -4.67
CA ASN A 93 5.20 20.98 -4.38
C ASN A 93 4.06 20.88 -3.35
N ILE A 94 3.67 19.68 -2.94
CA ILE A 94 2.65 19.51 -1.91
C ILE A 94 3.30 19.72 -0.54
N LYS A 95 2.93 20.80 0.14
CA LYS A 95 3.40 21.13 1.49
C LYS A 95 2.22 21.31 2.44
N SER A 96 2.46 20.97 3.70
CA SER A 96 1.55 21.26 4.80
C SER A 96 2.00 22.53 5.52
N ASN A 97 1.13 23.07 6.37
CA ASN A 97 1.49 24.15 7.29
C ASN A 97 2.16 23.64 8.57
N PHE A 98 2.42 22.33 8.68
CA PHE A 98 3.00 21.74 9.87
C PHE A 98 4.51 22.00 9.90
N THR A 99 4.99 22.54 11.02
CA THR A 99 6.40 22.94 11.17
C THR A 99 7.30 21.75 11.48
N ASP A 100 6.76 20.77 12.20
CA ASP A 100 7.42 19.55 12.67
C ASP A 100 7.47 18.42 11.62
N THR A 101 6.88 18.62 10.44
CA THR A 101 6.92 17.63 9.35
C THR A 101 7.97 17.96 8.29
N LYS A 102 8.62 19.11 8.36
CA LYS A 102 9.60 19.55 7.35
C LYS A 102 10.85 18.68 7.39
N GLY A 103 11.22 18.07 6.27
CA GLY A 103 12.35 17.14 6.18
C GLY A 103 12.06 15.74 6.74
N HIS A 104 10.83 15.48 7.18
CA HIS A 104 10.40 14.15 7.62
C HIS A 104 10.16 13.25 6.39
N TRP A 105 10.48 11.96 6.49
CA TRP A 105 10.30 11.02 5.36
C TRP A 105 8.85 10.96 4.87
N ALA A 106 7.89 11.17 5.79
CA ALA A 106 6.46 11.18 5.49
C ALA A 106 5.89 12.57 5.12
N GLU A 107 6.73 13.61 4.95
CA GLU A 107 6.29 15.00 4.75
C GLU A 107 5.24 15.12 3.64
N THR A 108 5.51 14.52 2.48
CA THR A 108 4.64 14.60 1.30
C THR A 108 3.32 13.86 1.51
N TYR A 109 3.34 12.71 2.19
CA TYR A 109 2.12 11.96 2.54
C TYR A 109 1.25 12.73 3.53
N ILE A 110 1.87 13.29 4.57
CA ILE A 110 1.17 14.13 5.55
C ILE A 110 0.59 15.35 4.84
N ALA A 111 1.36 16.01 3.98
CA ALA A 111 0.87 17.15 3.24
C ALA A 111 -0.28 16.78 2.31
N TYR A 112 -0.22 15.64 1.62
CA TYR A 112 -1.30 15.14 0.78
C TYR A 112 -2.59 14.92 1.58
N CYS A 113 -2.52 14.15 2.68
CA CYS A 113 -3.67 13.90 3.54
C CYS A 113 -4.24 15.19 4.16
N ALA A 114 -3.38 16.15 4.50
CA ALA A 114 -3.80 17.44 5.04
C ALA A 114 -4.53 18.31 4.01
N ASN A 115 -4.04 18.34 2.76
CA ASN A 115 -4.67 19.09 1.66
C ASN A 115 -6.04 18.50 1.28
N LEU A 116 -6.23 17.18 1.44
CA LEU A 116 -7.52 16.53 1.25
C LEU A 116 -8.47 16.69 2.46
N GLY A 117 -8.01 17.31 3.55
CA GLY A 117 -8.82 17.50 4.76
C GLY A 117 -9.04 16.21 5.56
N ILE A 118 -8.26 15.16 5.32
CA ILE A 118 -8.39 13.85 5.98
C ILE A 118 -7.74 13.87 7.37
N ILE A 119 -6.73 14.72 7.55
CA ILE A 119 -6.03 14.82 8.84
C ILE A 119 -6.05 16.23 9.38
N VAL A 120 -5.97 16.32 10.70
CA VAL A 120 -5.85 17.59 11.43
C VAL A 120 -4.61 17.51 12.33
N GLY A 121 -3.93 18.64 12.48
CA GLY A 121 -2.81 18.79 13.41
C GLY A 121 -3.24 18.66 14.88
N VAL A 122 -2.24 18.63 15.75
CA VAL A 122 -2.45 18.53 17.21
C VAL A 122 -2.60 19.90 17.89
N GLY A 123 -2.45 20.98 17.13
CA GLY A 123 -2.40 22.36 17.65
C GLY A 123 -1.06 23.00 17.30
N ASP A 124 -0.95 24.32 17.50
CA ASP A 124 0.31 25.09 17.42
C ASP A 124 1.11 24.92 16.11
N GLY A 125 0.43 24.63 15.01
CA GLY A 125 1.07 24.38 13.72
C GLY A 125 1.88 23.08 13.68
N SER A 126 1.58 22.10 14.54
CA SER A 126 2.26 20.80 14.60
C SER A 126 1.34 19.63 14.24
N PHE A 127 1.92 18.57 13.71
CA PHE A 127 1.22 17.32 13.36
C PHE A 127 1.52 16.17 14.32
N ASN A 128 2.71 16.14 14.92
CA ASN A 128 3.32 15.06 15.68
C ASN A 128 3.44 13.75 14.85
N PRO A 129 4.31 13.70 13.82
CA PRO A 129 4.38 12.58 12.88
C PRO A 129 4.77 11.24 13.54
N ASP A 130 5.73 11.26 14.47
CA ASP A 130 6.22 10.08 15.17
C ASP A 130 5.36 9.70 16.39
N GLY A 131 4.35 10.52 16.71
CA GLY A 131 3.42 10.24 17.79
C GLY A 131 2.56 9.01 17.49
N THR A 132 2.28 8.22 18.53
CA THR A 132 1.36 7.09 18.45
C THR A 132 -0.03 7.54 17.99
N LEU A 133 -0.59 6.84 17.01
CA LEU A 133 -1.93 7.06 16.52
C LEU A 133 -2.95 6.58 17.56
N THR A 134 -3.72 7.52 18.12
CA THR A 134 -4.84 7.20 19.01
C THR A 134 -6.10 6.90 18.19
N GLY A 135 -7.02 6.09 18.73
CA GLY A 135 -8.29 5.79 18.06
C GLY A 135 -9.11 7.04 17.74
N THR A 136 -9.08 8.06 18.62
CA THR A 136 -9.72 9.36 18.38
C THR A 136 -9.08 10.11 17.21
N ALA A 137 -7.76 10.01 17.04
CA ALA A 137 -7.07 10.63 15.91
C ALA A 137 -7.35 9.89 14.59
N ALA A 138 -7.53 8.56 14.65
CA ALA A 138 -7.84 7.73 13.48
C ALA A 138 -9.29 7.86 12.99
N ALA A 139 -10.22 8.23 13.87
CA ALA A 139 -11.65 8.34 13.57
C ALA A 139 -12.09 9.73 13.07
N LYS A 140 -11.17 10.70 13.00
CA LYS A 140 -11.44 12.03 12.43
C LYS A 140 -11.54 11.97 10.91
#